data_AF-A0A958BTX2-F1
#
_entry.id   AF-A0A958BTX2-F1
#
_cell.length_a   1.000
_cell.length_b   1.000
_cell.length_c   1.000
_cell.angle_alpha   90.00
_cell.angle_beta   90.00
_cell.angle_gamma   90.00
#
_symmetry.space_group_name_H-M   'P 1'
#
loop_
_entity.id
_entity.type
_entity.pdbx_description
1 polymer ?
#
loop_
_entity_poly.entity_id
_entity_poly.type
_entity_poly.pdbx_seq_one_letter_code
_entity_poly.pdbx_strand_id
1 'polypeptide(L)'
;MNAINVEKTVLKFLMAWERCNLSTTAELLDNKFHLTGWTDEPLDRASFVMFQRTYNEAFPDWQFNVTELERHGHDLYLTYRAKATHTGRFDPTRLGLPLLPIEPSGRTRIWPVTYSVVTVEAEKIVRFEIDTGPGGDLNGTLAWLNEAVLTPH
;
A
#
# COMPACT_ATOMS: atom_id res chain seq x y z
N MET A 1 8.89 -25.05 18.99
CA MET A 1 8.46 -24.29 17.79
C MET A 1 7.97 -22.94 18.27
N ASN A 2 8.56 -21.83 17.81
CA ASN A 2 7.99 -20.50 18.07
C ASN A 2 6.72 -20.38 17.24
N ALA A 3 5.61 -20.01 17.88
CA ALA A 3 4.37 -19.73 17.17
C ALA A 3 4.61 -18.54 16.23
N ILE A 4 4.32 -18.71 14.93
CA ILE A 4 4.33 -17.59 13.97
C ILE A 4 3.33 -16.55 14.48
N ASN A 5 3.83 -15.32 14.67
CA ASN A 5 2.99 -14.20 15.09
C ASN A 5 2.53 -13.40 13.87
N VAL A 6 1.57 -13.98 13.14
CA VAL A 6 0.99 -13.44 11.90
C VAL A 6 0.55 -11.99 12.09
N GLU A 7 -0.27 -11.72 13.11
CA GLU A 7 -0.79 -10.39 13.42
C GLU A 7 0.34 -9.38 13.64
N LYS A 8 1.35 -9.74 14.45
CA LYS A 8 2.50 -8.87 14.72
C LYS A 8 3.30 -8.58 13.45
N THR A 9 3.50 -9.57 12.58
CA THR A 9 4.22 -9.36 11.30
C THR A 9 3.47 -8.38 10.41
N VAL A 10 2.16 -8.55 10.23
CA VAL A 10 1.36 -7.67 9.38
C VAL A 10 1.23 -6.27 9.97
N LEU A 11 0.97 -6.15 11.27
CA LEU A 11 0.92 -4.84 11.94
C LEU A 11 2.26 -4.11 11.87
N LYS A 12 3.39 -4.82 12.03
CA LYS A 12 4.72 -4.24 11.85
C LYS A 12 4.95 -3.76 10.43
N PHE A 13 4.44 -4.48 9.43
CA PHE A 13 4.50 -4.08 8.03
C PHE A 13 3.67 -2.81 7.76
N LEU A 14 2.42 -2.73 8.23
CA LEU A 14 1.60 -1.53 8.09
C LEU A 14 2.26 -0.32 8.78
N MET A 15 2.77 -0.50 10.01
CA MET A 15 3.51 0.56 10.71
C MET A 15 4.79 0.98 9.98
N ALA A 16 5.49 0.03 9.33
CA ALA A 16 6.65 0.36 8.52
C ALA A 16 6.27 1.23 7.32
N TRP A 17 5.12 0.95 6.69
CA TRP A 17 4.60 1.78 5.61
C TRP A 17 4.20 3.17 6.11
N GLU A 18 3.41 3.29 7.18
CA GLU A 18 3.03 4.60 7.76
C GLU A 18 4.23 5.46 8.13
N ARG A 19 5.36 4.83 8.49
CA ARG A 19 6.61 5.51 8.85
C ARG A 19 7.59 5.67 7.69
N CYS A 20 7.15 5.38 6.46
CA CYS A 20 7.98 5.39 5.26
C CYS A 20 9.28 4.54 5.37
N ASN A 21 9.28 3.51 6.22
CA ASN A 21 10.43 2.67 6.50
C ASN A 21 10.54 1.52 5.49
N LEU A 22 11.17 1.83 4.36
CA LEU A 22 11.38 0.89 3.26
C LEU A 22 12.28 -0.29 3.65
N SER A 23 13.26 -0.09 4.56
CA SER A 23 14.14 -1.19 5.02
C SER A 23 13.34 -2.25 5.76
N THR A 24 12.57 -1.83 6.76
CA THR A 24 11.71 -2.75 7.52
C THR A 24 10.64 -3.37 6.64
N THR A 25 10.10 -2.62 5.67
CA THR A 25 9.16 -3.21 4.71
C THR A 25 9.83 -4.31 3.91
N ALA A 26 10.95 -4.04 3.25
CA ALA A 26 11.68 -5.01 2.44
C ALA A 26 12.15 -6.24 3.25
N GLU A 27 12.49 -6.06 4.53
CA GLU A 27 12.81 -7.14 5.45
C GLU A 27 11.62 -8.02 5.78
N LEU A 28 10.39 -7.51 5.81
CA LEU A 28 9.20 -8.28 6.17
C LEU A 28 8.63 -9.08 4.99
N LEU A 29 9.03 -8.78 3.76
CA LEU A 29 8.57 -9.48 2.55
C LEU A 29 9.45 -10.70 2.24
N ASP A 30 8.81 -11.83 1.94
CA ASP A 30 9.49 -13.00 1.41
C ASP A 30 9.96 -12.78 -0.04
N ASN A 31 10.96 -13.54 -0.49
CA ASN A 31 11.43 -13.48 -1.87
C ASN A 31 10.36 -13.86 -2.90
N LYS A 32 9.36 -14.67 -2.51
CA LYS A 32 8.21 -15.06 -3.34
C LYS A 32 6.99 -14.15 -3.15
N PHE A 33 7.16 -13.03 -2.44
CA PHE A 33 6.09 -12.08 -2.21
C PHE A 33 5.43 -11.63 -3.52
N HIS A 34 4.10 -11.57 -3.48
CA HIS A 34 3.30 -10.92 -4.50
C HIS A 34 2.14 -10.15 -3.88
N LEU A 35 1.85 -9.00 -4.47
CA LEU A 35 0.64 -8.22 -4.21
C LEU A 35 -0.29 -8.29 -5.41
N THR A 36 -1.59 -8.48 -5.17
CA THR A 36 -2.62 -8.53 -6.21
C THR A 36 -3.81 -7.63 -5.89
N GLY A 37 -4.59 -7.27 -6.92
CA GLY A 37 -5.84 -6.52 -6.80
C GLY A 37 -5.70 -5.00 -6.73
N TRP A 38 -4.48 -4.47 -6.58
CA TRP A 38 -4.20 -3.04 -6.71
C TRP A 38 -3.98 -2.57 -8.17
N THR A 39 -3.40 -3.47 -8.97
CA THR A 39 -3.07 -3.31 -10.38
C THR A 39 -3.57 -4.54 -11.14
N ASP A 40 -3.68 -4.41 -12.47
CA ASP A 40 -4.06 -5.53 -13.34
C ASP A 40 -3.05 -6.69 -13.26
N GLU A 41 -1.76 -6.35 -13.24
CA GLU A 41 -0.67 -7.32 -13.07
C GLU A 41 -0.22 -7.40 -11.61
N PRO A 42 0.09 -8.61 -11.08
CA PRO A 42 0.66 -8.76 -9.75
C PRO A 42 2.00 -8.02 -9.58
N LEU A 43 2.22 -7.42 -8.41
CA LEU A 43 3.51 -6.82 -8.07
C LEU A 43 4.35 -7.83 -7.29
N ASP A 44 5.53 -8.17 -7.80
CA ASP A 44 6.53 -8.92 -7.04
C ASP A 44 7.18 -8.06 -5.94
N ARG A 45 8.06 -8.66 -5.13
CA ARG A 45 8.76 -7.96 -4.04
C ARG A 45 9.47 -6.68 -4.50
N ALA A 46 10.19 -6.72 -5.62
CA ALA A 46 10.99 -5.59 -6.07
C ALA A 46 10.09 -4.45 -6.56
N SER A 47 9.08 -4.80 -7.35
CA SER A 47 8.08 -3.88 -7.90
C SER A 47 7.26 -3.25 -6.78
N PHE A 48 6.86 -4.03 -5.77
CA PHE A 48 6.16 -3.53 -4.60
C PHE A 48 6.98 -2.52 -3.80
N VAL A 49 8.27 -2.79 -3.54
CA VAL A 49 9.13 -1.83 -2.82
C VAL A 49 9.31 -0.54 -3.61
N MET A 50 9.41 -0.61 -4.95
CA MET A 50 9.45 0.58 -5.80
C MET A 50 8.13 1.36 -5.78
N PHE A 51 7.02 0.64 -5.82
CA PHE A 51 5.67 1.20 -5.63
C PHE A 51 5.55 1.92 -4.30
N GLN A 52 5.90 1.27 -3.19
CA GLN A 52 5.82 1.86 -1.86
C GLN A 52 6.71 3.11 -1.73
N ARG A 53 7.94 3.08 -2.28
CA ARG A 53 8.81 4.25 -2.34
C ARG A 53 8.14 5.42 -3.04
N THR A 54 7.59 5.17 -4.22
CA THR A 54 6.93 6.20 -5.04
C THR A 54 5.71 6.79 -4.34
N TYR A 55 4.93 5.95 -3.66
CA TYR A 55 3.78 6.40 -2.87
C TYR A 55 4.21 7.17 -1.61
N ASN A 56 5.24 6.73 -0.88
CA ASN A 56 5.73 7.43 0.30
C ASN A 56 6.33 8.79 -0.02
N GLU A 57 6.99 8.94 -1.17
CA GLU A 57 7.51 10.24 -1.62
C GLU A 57 6.37 11.24 -1.90
N ALA A 58 5.24 10.79 -2.47
CA ALA A 58 4.08 11.65 -2.73
C ALA A 58 3.20 11.88 -1.50
N PHE A 59 3.13 10.87 -0.62
CA PHE A 59 2.23 10.77 0.51
C PHE A 59 3.02 10.33 1.77
N PRO A 60 3.68 11.24 2.49
CA PRO A 60 4.54 10.88 3.62
C PRO A 60 3.77 10.61 4.93
N ASP A 61 2.46 10.89 4.98
CA ASP A 61 1.61 10.88 6.18
C ASP A 61 0.53 9.78 6.17
N TRP A 62 0.83 8.62 5.58
CA TRP A 62 -0.09 7.48 5.52
C TRP A 62 -0.66 7.10 6.89
N GLN A 63 -1.96 6.82 6.89
CA GLN A 63 -2.68 6.23 8.00
C GLN A 63 -3.60 5.14 7.45
N PHE A 64 -3.38 3.88 7.80
CA PHE A 64 -4.20 2.77 7.30
C PHE A 64 -5.57 2.71 7.98
N ASN A 65 -5.67 3.11 9.25
CA ASN A 65 -6.91 3.07 10.05
C ASN A 65 -7.60 1.69 9.97
N VAL A 66 -6.92 0.66 10.47
CA VAL A 66 -7.46 -0.71 10.55
C VAL A 66 -8.66 -0.73 11.49
N THR A 67 -9.79 -1.25 11.03
CA THR A 67 -11.04 -1.36 11.79
C THR A 67 -11.35 -2.79 12.21
N GLU A 68 -10.93 -3.77 11.42
CA GLU A 68 -11.14 -5.20 11.71
C GLU A 68 -9.87 -5.99 11.38
N LEU A 69 -9.61 -7.02 12.18
CA LEU A 69 -8.44 -7.87 12.08
C LEU A 69 -8.81 -9.28 12.57
N GLU A 70 -8.76 -10.27 11.68
CA GLU A 70 -9.12 -11.65 11.99
C GLU A 70 -8.07 -12.62 11.45
N ARG A 71 -7.57 -13.52 12.31
CA ARG A 71 -6.55 -14.50 11.93
C ARG A 71 -7.18 -15.86 11.64
N HIS A 72 -6.86 -16.43 10.49
CA HIS A 72 -7.16 -17.83 10.15
C HIS A 72 -5.88 -18.56 9.75
N GLY A 73 -5.29 -19.27 10.71
CA GLY A 73 -4.05 -20.02 10.48
C GLY A 73 -2.87 -19.10 10.15
N HIS A 74 -2.46 -19.11 8.88
CA HIS A 74 -1.36 -18.30 8.34
C HIS A 74 -1.85 -16.99 7.69
N ASP A 75 -3.16 -16.85 7.52
CA ASP A 75 -3.76 -15.69 6.88
C ASP A 75 -4.27 -14.70 7.93
N LEU A 76 -4.14 -13.42 7.61
CA LEU A 76 -4.75 -12.32 8.33
C LEU A 76 -5.68 -11.57 7.39
N TYR A 77 -6.94 -11.49 7.80
CA TYR A 77 -7.99 -10.75 7.13
C TYR A 77 -8.07 -9.39 7.81
N LEU A 78 -7.96 -8.32 7.02
CA LEU A 78 -7.97 -6.96 7.53
C LEU A 78 -8.98 -6.11 6.76
N THR A 79 -9.74 -5.31 7.51
CA THR A 79 -10.57 -4.23 6.97
C THR A 79 -9.94 -2.91 7.41
N TYR A 80 -9.70 -2.00 6.47
CA TYR A 80 -9.07 -0.72 6.78
C TYR A 80 -9.50 0.39 5.82
N ARG A 81 -9.21 1.64 6.19
CA ARG A 81 -9.49 2.81 5.35
C ARG A 81 -8.32 3.78 5.34
N ALA A 82 -7.50 3.69 4.29
CA ALA A 82 -6.29 4.49 4.18
C ALA A 82 -6.60 5.98 3.96
N LYS A 83 -5.74 6.84 4.50
CA LYS A 83 -5.74 8.29 4.33
C LYS A 83 -4.31 8.79 4.21
N ALA A 84 -4.10 9.78 3.34
CA ALA A 84 -2.83 10.50 3.23
C ALA A 84 -3.01 11.84 2.50
N THR A 85 -2.02 12.72 2.58
CA THR A 85 -1.99 14.04 1.97
C THR A 85 -0.92 14.12 0.88
N HIS A 86 -1.32 14.54 -0.32
CA HIS A 86 -0.44 14.68 -1.47
C HIS A 86 0.46 15.92 -1.32
N THR A 87 1.59 15.75 -0.65
CA THR A 87 2.53 16.83 -0.30
C THR A 87 3.88 16.70 -0.99
N GLY A 88 4.17 15.55 -1.60
CA GLY A 88 5.33 15.38 -2.48
C GLY A 88 4.91 15.09 -3.91
N ARG A 89 5.88 15.14 -4.82
CA ARG A 89 5.68 14.86 -6.24
C ARG A 89 5.44 13.36 -6.46
N PHE A 90 4.42 13.02 -7.24
CA PHE A 90 4.17 11.65 -7.68
C PHE A 90 4.75 11.43 -9.08
N ASP A 91 5.57 10.39 -9.26
CA ASP A 91 6.23 10.08 -10.53
C ASP A 91 5.79 8.70 -11.06
N PRO A 92 4.74 8.63 -11.91
CA PRO A 92 4.21 7.38 -12.44
C PRO A 92 5.21 6.60 -13.30
N THR A 93 6.24 7.25 -13.84
CA THR A 93 7.24 6.61 -14.71
C THR A 93 8.05 5.54 -13.98
N ARG A 94 8.22 5.70 -12.65
CA ARG A 94 8.85 4.72 -11.77
C ARG A 94 8.02 3.43 -11.60
N LEU A 95 6.74 3.49 -11.97
CA LEU A 95 5.82 2.36 -12.00
C LEU A 95 5.62 1.83 -13.42
N GLY A 96 6.44 2.27 -14.39
CA GLY A 96 6.33 1.86 -15.79
C GLY A 96 5.22 2.56 -16.59
N LEU A 97 4.57 3.57 -16.02
CA LEU A 97 3.50 4.30 -16.68
C LEU A 97 4.05 5.49 -17.48
N PRO A 98 3.67 5.66 -18.77
CA PRO A 98 4.15 6.76 -19.60
C PRO A 98 3.36 8.06 -19.35
N LEU A 99 3.26 8.48 -18.08
CA LEU A 99 2.55 9.69 -17.65
C LEU A 99 3.53 10.73 -17.11
N LEU A 100 3.18 12.00 -17.24
CA LEU A 100 3.97 13.08 -16.64
C LEU A 100 3.89 13.01 -15.10
N PRO A 101 4.97 13.39 -14.40
CA PRO A 101 4.93 13.54 -12.97
C PRO A 101 3.89 14.57 -12.52
N ILE A 102 3.26 14.31 -11.39
CA ILE A 102 2.17 15.10 -10.82
C ILE A 102 2.73 15.86 -9.61
N GLU A 103 2.63 17.18 -9.66
CA GLU A 103 3.13 18.07 -8.59
C GLU A 103 2.23 18.03 -7.36
N PRO A 104 2.77 18.30 -6.15
CA PRO A 104 1.99 18.21 -4.92
C PRO A 104 0.82 19.19 -4.91
N SER A 105 -0.35 18.68 -4.52
CA SER A 105 -1.60 19.47 -4.47
C SER A 105 -1.94 20.01 -3.09
N GLY A 106 -1.32 19.48 -2.02
CA GLY A 106 -1.72 19.72 -0.63
C GLY A 106 -3.06 19.09 -0.23
N ARG A 107 -3.78 18.45 -1.15
CA ARG A 107 -5.07 17.81 -0.87
C ARG A 107 -4.89 16.48 -0.15
N THR A 108 -5.78 16.22 0.81
CA THR A 108 -5.90 14.92 1.47
C THR A 108 -6.85 14.01 0.71
N ARG A 109 -6.44 12.76 0.52
CA ARG A 109 -7.30 11.69 0.03
C ARG A 109 -7.65 10.73 1.16
N ILE A 110 -8.89 10.25 1.11
CA ILE A 110 -9.35 9.10 1.87
C ILE A 110 -9.74 8.03 0.85
N TRP A 111 -9.10 6.88 0.90
CA TRP A 111 -9.40 5.76 0.01
C TRP A 111 -10.73 5.09 0.41
N PRO A 112 -11.36 4.33 -0.52
CA PRO A 112 -12.44 3.42 -0.18
C PRO A 112 -12.04 2.44 0.94
N VAL A 113 -13.04 1.88 1.62
CA VAL A 113 -12.81 0.75 2.52
C VAL A 113 -12.16 -0.37 1.72
N THR A 114 -11.11 -0.93 2.28
CA THR A 114 -10.30 -1.96 1.65
C THR A 114 -10.34 -3.20 2.53
N TYR A 115 -10.61 -4.34 1.89
CA TYR A 115 -10.55 -5.66 2.47
C TYR A 115 -9.28 -6.32 1.96
N SER A 116 -8.52 -6.97 2.84
CA SER A 116 -7.32 -7.64 2.39
C SER A 116 -7.07 -8.94 3.11
N VAL A 117 -6.38 -9.84 2.42
CA VAL A 117 -5.87 -11.09 2.96
C VAL A 117 -4.36 -11.06 2.86
N VAL A 118 -3.68 -11.23 3.99
CA VAL A 118 -2.22 -11.24 4.08
C VAL A 118 -1.77 -12.59 4.61
N THR A 119 -1.02 -13.33 3.81
CA THR A 119 -0.46 -14.63 4.22
C THR A 119 0.95 -14.45 4.74
N VAL A 120 1.20 -15.03 5.93
CA VAL A 120 2.51 -15.01 6.58
C VAL A 120 3.05 -16.44 6.73
N GLU A 121 4.24 -16.66 6.21
CA GLU A 121 5.00 -17.91 6.35
C GLU A 121 6.39 -17.60 6.87
N ALA A 122 6.88 -18.40 7.84
CA ALA A 122 8.21 -18.19 8.43
C ALA A 122 8.49 -16.72 8.85
N GLU A 123 7.46 -16.06 9.42
CA GLU A 123 7.50 -14.64 9.83
C GLU A 123 7.70 -13.61 8.70
N LYS A 124 7.53 -14.01 7.43
CA LYS A 124 7.56 -13.15 6.24
C LYS A 124 6.20 -13.12 5.56
N ILE A 125 5.87 -12.00 4.95
CA ILE A 125 4.68 -11.87 4.11
C ILE A 125 4.99 -12.47 2.75
N VAL A 126 4.21 -13.47 2.35
CA VAL A 126 4.34 -14.14 1.05
C VAL A 126 3.26 -13.72 0.05
N ARG A 127 2.12 -13.23 0.54
CA ARG A 127 0.99 -12.79 -0.29
C ARG A 127 0.26 -11.65 0.38
N PHE A 128 -0.14 -10.65 -0.42
CA PHE A 128 -0.99 -9.54 0.00
C PHE A 128 -2.05 -9.29 -1.06
N GLU A 129 -3.25 -9.80 -0.82
CA GLU A 129 -4.40 -9.65 -1.72
C GLU A 129 -5.23 -8.46 -1.27
N ILE A 130 -5.50 -7.53 -2.17
CA ILE A 130 -6.26 -6.31 -1.90
C ILE A 130 -7.55 -6.36 -2.71
N ASP A 131 -8.68 -6.23 -2.03
CA ASP A 131 -9.96 -5.89 -2.63
C ASP A 131 -10.35 -4.49 -2.16
N THR A 132 -10.31 -3.55 -3.08
CA THR A 132 -10.67 -2.17 -2.82
C THR A 132 -11.88 -1.82 -3.67
N GLY A 133 -12.85 -1.13 -3.06
CA GLY A 133 -14.03 -0.66 -3.79
C GLY A 133 -13.68 0.27 -4.96
N PRO A 134 -14.66 0.62 -5.81
CA PRO A 134 -14.44 1.44 -7.00
C PRO A 134 -13.61 2.71 -6.73
N GLY A 135 -12.58 2.92 -7.56
CA GLY A 135 -11.66 4.06 -7.45
C GLY A 135 -10.62 3.94 -6.33
N GLY A 136 -10.53 2.78 -5.68
CA GLY A 136 -9.52 2.49 -4.68
C GLY A 136 -8.16 2.16 -5.26
N ASP A 137 -8.11 1.56 -6.45
CA ASP A 137 -6.93 1.04 -7.15
C ASP A 137 -5.95 2.11 -7.68
N LEU A 138 -4.93 1.68 -8.44
CA LEU A 138 -3.98 2.58 -9.10
C LEU A 138 -4.67 3.58 -10.04
N ASN A 139 -5.64 3.11 -10.84
CA ASN A 139 -6.35 3.96 -11.80
C ASN A 139 -7.17 5.06 -11.10
N GLY A 140 -7.91 4.69 -10.05
CA GLY A 140 -8.61 5.65 -9.19
C GLY A 140 -7.66 6.62 -8.53
N THR A 141 -6.44 6.18 -8.19
CA THR A 141 -5.39 7.05 -7.65
C THR A 141 -4.88 8.08 -8.63
N LEU A 142 -4.59 7.67 -9.86
CA LEU A 142 -4.15 8.58 -10.91
C LEU A 142 -5.25 9.58 -11.29
N ALA A 143 -6.50 9.13 -11.38
CA ALA A 143 -7.65 9.99 -11.64
C ALA A 143 -7.79 11.08 -10.55
N TRP A 144 -7.74 10.68 -9.28
CA TRP A 144 -7.81 11.62 -8.16
C TRP A 144 -6.63 12.60 -8.15
N LEU A 145 -5.40 12.12 -8.38
CA LEU A 145 -4.20 12.97 -8.40
C LEU A 145 -4.28 14.04 -9.49
N ASN A 146 -4.74 13.68 -10.69
CA ASN A 146 -4.91 14.62 -11.80
C ASN A 146 -5.97 15.67 -11.49
N GLU A 147 -7.10 15.28 -10.88
CA GLU A 147 -8.12 16.24 -10.45
C GLU A 147 -7.57 17.16 -9.34
N ALA A 148 -6.81 16.59 -8.41
CA ALA A 148 -6.29 17.29 -7.23
C ALA A 148 -5.41 18.50 -7.58
N VAL A 149 -4.63 18.42 -8.65
CA VAL A 149 -3.77 19.52 -9.10
C VAL A 149 -4.50 20.57 -9.95
N LEU A 150 -5.64 20.22 -10.56
CA LEU A 150 -6.40 21.15 -11.39
C LEU A 150 -7.32 22.07 -10.59
N THR A 151 -7.63 21.71 -9.34
CA THR A 151 -8.47 22.49 -8.43
C THR A 151 -7.66 22.96 -7.21
N PRO A 152 -6.80 23.98 -7.34
CA PRO A 152 -6.07 24.53 -6.19
C PRO A 152 -7.05 25.14 -5.18
N HIS A 153 -6.78 24.91 -3.89
CA HIS A 153 -7.50 25.52 -2.76
C HIS A 153 -6.98 26.92 -2.45
#